data_AF-A0AA39Y2B9-F1
#
_entry.id   AF-A0AA39Y2B9-F1
#
_cell.length_a   1.000
_cell.length_b   1.000
_cell.length_c   1.000
_cell.angle_alpha   90.00
_cell.angle_beta   90.00
_cell.angle_gamma   90.00
#
_symmetry.space_group_name_H-M   'P 1'
#
loop_
_entity.id
_entity.type
_entity.pdbx_description
1 polymer ?
#
loop_
_entity_poly.entity_id
_entity_poly.type
_entity_poly.pdbx_seq_one_letter_code
_entity_poly.pdbx_strand_id
1 'polypeptide(L)'
;MNKISSTSEISSENYSVDLWIEVSRLRIALRAWQQELAKIGEHISMLERDVLARPAVDDAASSSGSNTDVSTATLGPSPWRESAIVAGRRMQKRLREIKTEYDLKIQECTMVLDGMALSTQLSWSQIGYQDTQANLEIAKDTRQDSSQMRSIAFLTMLFLPATFIASFFSTSFFNFQPTGSESVLSPYIWIYPVVTFIITAMVMACWYFFTKRRRSQVLRAKSVVDGEKLL
;
A
#
# COMPACT_ATOMS: atom_id res chain seq x y z
N MET A 1 7.41 -4.58 28.10
CA MET A 1 6.60 -3.36 27.89
C MET A 1 6.08 -3.16 26.46
N ASN A 2 6.60 -3.81 25.40
CA ASN A 2 6.12 -3.62 24.02
C ASN A 2 4.71 -4.17 23.70
N LYS A 3 4.20 -5.18 24.40
CA LYS A 3 2.98 -5.89 23.98
C LYS A 3 1.69 -5.07 24.14
N ILE A 4 1.66 -4.11 25.08
CA ILE A 4 0.47 -3.28 25.35
C ILE A 4 0.35 -2.16 24.31
N SER A 5 1.48 -1.60 23.85
CA SER A 5 1.52 -0.53 22.84
C SER A 5 0.98 -1.00 21.49
N SER A 6 1.38 -2.19 21.03
CA SER A 6 0.93 -2.73 19.75
C SER A 6 -0.57 -3.00 19.71
N THR A 7 -1.17 -3.46 20.82
CA THR A 7 -2.62 -3.69 20.89
C THR A 7 -3.43 -2.39 20.88
N SER A 8 -2.94 -1.32 21.53
CA SER A 8 -3.61 0.00 21.48
C SER A 8 -3.47 0.68 20.13
N GLU A 9 -2.31 0.55 19.47
CA GLU A 9 -2.08 1.11 18.13
C GLU A 9 -2.99 0.45 17.08
N ILE A 10 -3.08 -0.88 17.08
CA ILE A 10 -3.95 -1.61 16.16
C ILE A 10 -5.42 -1.24 16.38
N SER A 11 -5.88 -1.07 17.63
CA SER A 11 -7.25 -0.65 17.90
C SER A 11 -7.51 0.79 17.42
N SER A 12 -6.54 1.70 17.57
CA SER A 12 -6.64 3.08 17.11
C SER A 12 -6.67 3.18 15.58
N GLU A 13 -5.87 2.36 14.90
CA GLU A 13 -5.81 2.32 13.44
C GLU A 13 -7.13 1.82 12.85
N ASN A 14 -7.68 0.73 13.41
CA ASN A 14 -8.98 0.22 12.98
C ASN A 14 -10.11 1.23 13.19
N TYR A 15 -10.13 1.94 14.32
CA TYR A 15 -11.11 2.99 14.59
C TYR A 15 -11.01 4.15 13.59
N SER A 16 -9.79 4.59 13.28
CA SER A 16 -9.50 5.66 12.33
C SER A 16 -10.00 5.32 10.92
N VAL A 17 -9.73 4.09 10.46
CA VAL A 17 -10.19 3.61 9.15
C VAL A 17 -11.71 3.46 9.10
N ASP A 18 -12.33 2.93 10.15
CA ASP A 18 -13.78 2.76 10.21
C ASP A 18 -14.50 4.12 10.19
N LEU A 19 -13.99 5.09 10.96
CA LEU A 19 -14.48 6.47 10.97
C LEU A 19 -14.32 7.15 9.59
N TRP A 20 -13.21 6.91 8.91
CA TRP A 20 -13.00 7.39 7.54
C TRP A 20 -14.01 6.80 6.54
N ILE A 21 -14.28 5.49 6.64
CA ILE A 21 -15.28 4.81 5.79
C ILE A 21 -16.68 5.37 6.08
N GLU A 22 -17.03 5.57 7.35
CA GLU A 22 -18.33 6.08 7.75
C GLU A 22 -18.55 7.51 7.25
N VAL A 23 -17.57 8.40 7.41
CA VAL A 23 -17.60 9.78 6.89
C VAL A 23 -17.69 9.77 5.35
N SER A 24 -16.95 8.89 4.67
CA SER A 24 -17.02 8.76 3.21
C SER A 24 -18.39 8.30 2.73
N ARG A 25 -19.00 7.31 3.41
CA ARG A 25 -20.37 6.84 3.14
C ARG A 25 -21.40 7.95 3.36
N LEU A 26 -21.29 8.67 4.47
CA LEU A 26 -22.16 9.80 4.78
C LEU A 26 -22.08 10.86 3.67
N ARG A 27 -20.88 11.21 3.21
CA ARG A 27 -20.68 12.17 2.11
C ARG A 27 -21.38 11.71 0.83
N ILE A 28 -21.26 10.43 0.48
CA ILE A 28 -21.91 9.87 -0.72
C ILE A 28 -23.44 9.95 -0.59
N ALA A 29 -23.98 9.57 0.57
CA ALA A 29 -25.42 9.63 0.83
C ALA A 29 -25.96 11.07 0.79
N LEU A 30 -25.22 12.02 1.39
CA LEU A 30 -25.56 13.45 1.36
C LEU A 30 -25.61 13.99 -0.08
N ARG A 31 -24.65 13.61 -0.93
CA ARG A 31 -24.66 14.00 -2.35
C ARG A 31 -25.87 13.43 -3.11
N ALA A 32 -26.20 12.16 -2.87
CA ALA A 32 -27.38 11.55 -3.49
C ALA A 32 -28.67 12.28 -3.06
N TRP A 33 -28.80 12.63 -1.78
CA TRP A 33 -29.97 13.35 -1.28
C TRP A 33 -30.04 14.79 -1.80
N GLN A 34 -28.91 15.47 -1.92
CA GLN A 34 -28.82 16.81 -2.52
C GLN A 34 -29.31 16.81 -3.97
N GLN A 35 -28.99 15.76 -4.74
CA GLN A 35 -29.50 15.57 -6.10
C GLN A 35 -31.03 15.40 -6.12
N GLU A 36 -31.57 14.64 -5.16
CA GLU A 36 -33.01 14.42 -5.07
C GLU A 36 -33.77 15.70 -4.66
N LEU A 37 -33.22 16.47 -3.72
CA LEU A 37 -33.74 17.79 -3.38
C LEU A 37 -33.76 18.75 -4.57
N ALA A 38 -32.72 18.72 -5.41
CA ALA A 38 -32.66 19.58 -6.59
C ALA A 38 -33.80 19.26 -7.56
N LYS A 39 -34.08 17.97 -7.80
CA LYS A 39 -35.22 17.53 -8.62
C LYS A 39 -36.56 17.95 -8.01
N ILE A 40 -36.75 17.77 -6.70
CA ILE A 40 -38.01 18.16 -6.03
C ILE A 40 -38.25 19.67 -6.15
N GLY A 41 -37.19 20.48 -6.00
CA GLY A 41 -37.27 21.93 -6.23
C GLY A 41 -37.70 22.29 -7.66
N GLU A 42 -37.15 21.58 -8.66
CA GLU A 42 -37.51 21.74 -10.06
C GLU A 42 -38.98 21.32 -10.32
N HIS A 43 -39.41 20.16 -9.81
CA HIS A 43 -40.79 19.68 -9.94
C HIS A 43 -41.82 20.63 -9.33
N ILE A 44 -41.55 21.21 -8.17
CA ILE A 44 -42.43 22.21 -7.54
C ILE A 44 -42.56 23.45 -8.46
N SER A 45 -41.47 23.86 -9.10
CA SER A 45 -41.49 24.99 -10.06
C SER A 45 -42.20 24.66 -11.39
N MET A 46 -42.19 23.38 -11.78
CA MET A 46 -42.96 22.88 -12.94
C MET A 46 -44.45 22.83 -12.61
N LEU A 47 -44.85 22.32 -11.44
CA LEU A 47 -46.25 22.33 -11.01
C LEU A 47 -46.81 23.76 -10.93
N GLU A 48 -46.02 24.71 -10.42
CA GLU A 48 -46.38 26.12 -10.39
C GLU A 48 -46.55 26.73 -11.79
N ARG A 49 -45.86 26.22 -12.80
CA ARG A 49 -46.02 26.66 -14.18
C ARG A 49 -47.16 25.93 -14.89
N ASP A 50 -47.21 24.62 -14.85
CA ASP A 50 -48.13 23.83 -15.68
C ASP A 50 -49.55 23.75 -15.11
N VAL A 51 -49.71 23.63 -13.79
CA VAL A 51 -51.04 23.49 -13.15
C VAL A 51 -51.62 24.85 -12.78
N LEU A 52 -50.76 25.79 -12.41
CA LEU A 52 -51.15 27.10 -11.90
C LEU A 52 -51.19 28.19 -12.99
N ALA A 53 -50.41 28.09 -14.07
CA ALA A 53 -50.53 29.01 -15.21
C ALA A 53 -51.59 28.60 -16.24
N ARG A 54 -52.16 27.39 -16.16
CA ARG A 54 -53.26 26.96 -17.02
C ARG A 54 -54.52 27.81 -16.71
N PRO A 55 -55.04 28.59 -17.68
CA PRO A 55 -56.22 29.42 -17.44
C PRO A 55 -57.43 28.50 -17.25
N ALA A 56 -58.33 28.87 -16.33
CA ALA A 56 -59.51 28.08 -15.92
C ALA A 56 -60.60 27.91 -17.00
N VAL A 57 -60.22 27.97 -18.29
CA VAL A 57 -61.13 27.94 -19.44
C VAL A 57 -61.54 26.51 -19.81
N ASP A 58 -60.78 25.50 -19.38
CA ASP A 58 -61.06 24.10 -19.73
C ASP A 58 -62.19 23.47 -18.90
N ASP A 59 -62.52 24.01 -17.72
CA ASP A 59 -63.65 23.53 -16.91
C ASP A 59 -65.02 23.96 -17.48
N ALA A 60 -65.04 24.86 -18.46
CA ALA A 60 -66.25 25.31 -19.15
C ALA A 60 -66.55 24.54 -20.47
N ALA A 61 -65.67 23.63 -20.91
CA ALA A 61 -65.79 22.96 -22.20
C ALA A 61 -66.66 21.68 -22.19
N SER A 62 -67.42 21.42 -21.13
CA SER A 62 -68.38 20.31 -21.05
C SER A 62 -69.76 20.73 -20.54
N SER A 63 -70.29 21.86 -21.01
CA SER A 63 -71.74 22.12 -20.99
C SER A 63 -72.22 22.63 -22.33
N SER A 64 -72.37 21.72 -23.30
CA SER A 64 -73.24 21.95 -24.44
C SER A 64 -74.69 21.82 -23.95
N GLY A 65 -75.38 22.95 -23.76
CA GLY A 65 -76.78 22.95 -23.34
C GLY A 65 -77.34 24.28 -22.83
N SER A 66 -77.81 25.09 -23.77
CA SER A 66 -78.82 26.16 -23.65
C SER A 66 -78.52 27.43 -22.84
N ASN A 67 -78.62 28.55 -23.56
CA ASN A 67 -78.57 29.94 -23.14
C ASN A 67 -79.53 30.26 -21.98
N THR A 68 -79.07 30.99 -20.96
CA THR A 68 -79.67 32.27 -20.53
C THR A 68 -78.82 32.91 -19.42
N ASP A 69 -78.64 34.22 -19.56
CA ASP A 69 -78.29 35.23 -18.55
C ASP A 69 -76.85 35.28 -18.00
N VAL A 70 -76.12 36.19 -18.65
CA VAL A 70 -74.90 36.85 -18.22
C VAL A 70 -75.11 37.44 -16.82
N SER A 71 -74.64 36.72 -15.81
CA SER A 71 -73.98 37.33 -14.65
C SER A 71 -72.50 37.03 -14.79
N THR A 72 -71.71 38.07 -15.05
CA THR A 72 -70.25 38.07 -15.01
C THR A 72 -69.81 37.83 -13.56
N ALA A 73 -70.08 36.65 -13.03
CA ALA A 73 -69.42 36.16 -11.84
C ALA A 73 -67.98 35.94 -12.24
N THR A 74 -67.13 36.89 -11.84
CA THR A 74 -65.67 36.76 -11.88
C THR A 74 -65.34 35.44 -11.19
N LEU A 75 -65.14 34.39 -11.99
CA LEU A 75 -64.66 33.08 -11.54
C LEU A 75 -63.24 33.29 -11.03
N GLY A 76 -63.15 33.77 -9.80
CA GLY A 76 -61.92 33.90 -9.07
C GLY A 76 -61.25 32.53 -8.96
N PRO A 77 -59.92 32.47 -8.97
CA PRO A 77 -59.18 31.22 -8.83
C PRO A 77 -59.67 30.47 -7.58
N SER A 78 -59.91 29.15 -7.71
CA SER A 78 -60.40 28.33 -6.61
C SER A 78 -59.52 28.47 -5.34
N PRO A 79 -60.10 28.46 -4.13
CA PRO A 79 -59.41 28.82 -2.88
C PRO A 79 -58.25 27.87 -2.50
N TRP A 80 -58.23 26.65 -3.04
CA TRP A 80 -57.12 25.72 -2.86
C TRP A 80 -55.87 26.13 -3.65
N ARG A 81 -56.01 26.89 -4.75
CA ARG A 81 -54.89 27.31 -5.60
C ARG A 81 -54.01 28.34 -4.90
N GLU A 82 -54.62 29.31 -4.23
CA GLU A 82 -53.88 30.32 -3.46
C GLU A 82 -53.10 29.69 -2.30
N SER A 83 -53.71 28.76 -1.56
CA SER A 83 -53.03 28.05 -0.48
C SER A 83 -51.91 27.14 -1.00
N ALA A 84 -52.09 26.50 -2.17
CA ALA A 84 -51.06 25.71 -2.82
C ALA A 84 -49.85 26.56 -3.29
N ILE A 85 -50.08 27.75 -3.86
CA ILE A 85 -49.00 28.68 -4.25
C ILE A 85 -48.20 29.13 -3.02
N VAL A 86 -48.90 29.51 -1.94
CA VAL A 86 -48.25 29.98 -0.70
C VAL A 86 -47.46 28.84 -0.05
N ALA A 87 -48.02 27.62 -0.03
CA ALA A 87 -47.33 26.44 0.47
C ALA A 87 -46.09 26.09 -0.37
N GLY A 88 -46.20 26.10 -1.71
CA GLY A 88 -45.09 25.84 -2.62
C GLY A 88 -43.96 26.85 -2.47
N ARG A 89 -44.28 28.15 -2.38
CA ARG A 89 -43.28 29.22 -2.19
C ARG A 89 -42.56 29.10 -0.83
N ARG A 90 -43.28 28.69 0.22
CA ARG A 90 -42.71 28.45 1.56
C ARG A 90 -41.81 27.21 1.58
N MET A 91 -42.24 26.11 0.96
CA MET A 91 -41.43 24.90 0.83
C MET A 91 -40.14 25.18 0.06
N GLN A 92 -40.21 25.87 -1.08
CA GLN A 92 -39.02 26.26 -1.84
C GLN A 92 -38.04 27.13 -1.04
N LYS A 93 -38.55 28.09 -0.25
CA LYS A 93 -37.69 28.95 0.57
C LYS A 93 -36.89 28.13 1.59
N ARG A 94 -37.56 27.19 2.28
CA ARG A 94 -36.90 26.28 3.23
C ARG A 94 -35.96 25.30 2.55
N LEU A 95 -36.33 24.76 1.39
CA LEU A 95 -35.49 23.84 0.63
C LEU A 95 -34.18 24.49 0.18
N ARG A 96 -34.22 25.77 -0.22
CA ARG A 96 -33.01 26.53 -0.58
C ARG A 96 -32.09 26.74 0.62
N GLU A 97 -32.65 27.14 1.76
CA GLU A 97 -31.92 27.33 3.02
C GLU A 97 -31.25 26.02 3.45
N ILE A 98 -32.02 24.93 3.44
CA ILE A 98 -31.55 23.59 3.74
C ILE A 98 -30.43 23.16 2.76
N LYS A 99 -30.63 23.34 1.45
CA LYS A 99 -29.64 22.99 0.44
C LYS A 99 -28.30 23.70 0.69
N THR A 100 -28.33 25.01 0.96
CA THR A 100 -27.12 25.76 1.23
C THR A 100 -26.42 25.32 2.51
N GLU A 101 -27.18 24.96 3.56
CA GLU A 101 -26.61 24.43 4.80
C GLU A 101 -25.94 23.06 4.58
N TYR A 102 -26.53 22.19 3.77
CA TYR A 102 -25.96 20.88 3.46
C TYR A 102 -24.72 20.98 2.56
N ASP A 103 -24.70 21.90 1.59
CA ASP A 103 -23.52 22.12 0.74
C ASP A 103 -22.30 22.50 1.60
N LEU A 104 -22.49 23.32 2.64
CA LEU A 104 -21.46 23.64 3.63
C LEU A 104 -20.98 22.41 4.41
N LYS A 105 -21.90 21.56 4.88
CA LYS A 105 -21.55 20.30 5.58
C LYS A 105 -20.80 19.30 4.69
N ILE A 106 -21.15 19.21 3.40
CA ILE A 106 -20.41 18.36 2.45
C ILE A 106 -18.97 18.87 2.26
N GLN A 107 -18.80 20.19 2.20
CA GLN A 107 -17.48 20.80 2.09
C GLN A 107 -16.63 20.54 3.34
N GLU A 108 -17.22 20.64 4.53
CA GLU A 108 -16.55 20.31 5.80
C GLU A 108 -16.09 18.85 5.83
N CYS A 109 -16.97 17.89 5.50
CA CYS A 109 -16.59 16.48 5.39
C CYS A 109 -15.46 16.27 4.38
N THR A 110 -15.46 17.03 3.27
CA THR A 110 -14.41 16.93 2.24
C THR A 110 -13.07 17.42 2.78
N MET A 111 -13.04 18.58 3.46
CA MET A 111 -11.81 19.08 4.10
C MET A 111 -11.26 18.13 5.17
N VAL A 112 -12.12 17.54 5.99
CA VAL A 112 -11.70 16.56 7.02
C VAL A 112 -11.08 15.31 6.37
N LEU A 113 -11.71 14.78 5.31
CA LEU A 113 -11.18 13.63 4.59
C LEU A 113 -9.84 13.93 3.91
N ASP A 114 -9.72 15.09 3.27
CA ASP A 114 -8.49 15.51 2.60
C ASP A 114 -7.35 15.76 3.59
N GLY A 115 -7.66 16.37 4.75
CA GLY A 115 -6.71 16.56 5.85
C GLY A 115 -6.18 15.25 6.42
N MET A 116 -7.06 14.27 6.63
CA MET A 116 -6.71 12.94 7.12
C MET A 116 -5.91 12.13 6.08
N ALA A 117 -6.27 12.23 4.81
CA ALA A 117 -5.50 11.61 3.73
C ALA A 117 -4.09 12.19 3.63
N LEU A 118 -3.93 13.51 3.80
CA LEU A 118 -2.64 14.17 3.82
C LEU A 118 -1.82 13.77 5.07
N SER A 119 -2.43 13.76 6.26
CA SER A 119 -1.73 13.35 7.48
C SER A 119 -1.22 11.91 7.40
N THR A 120 -2.04 11.03 6.83
CA THR A 120 -1.71 9.63 6.57
C THR A 120 -0.55 9.53 5.57
N GLN A 121 -0.57 10.27 4.47
CA GLN A 121 0.54 10.29 3.51
C GLN A 121 1.87 10.76 4.13
N LEU A 122 1.82 11.81 4.95
CA LEU A 122 3.00 12.32 5.64
C LEU A 122 3.57 11.29 6.61
N SER A 123 2.72 10.62 7.41
CA SER A 123 3.17 9.58 8.33
C SER A 123 3.79 8.38 7.61
N TRP A 124 3.20 7.93 6.49
CA TRP A 124 3.78 6.85 5.68
C TRP A 124 5.14 7.22 5.11
N SER A 125 5.30 8.46 4.62
CA SER A 125 6.59 8.92 4.11
C SER A 125 7.66 8.85 5.20
N GLN A 126 7.32 9.23 6.43
CA GLN A 126 8.23 9.20 7.57
C GLN A 126 8.61 7.78 7.97
N ILE A 127 7.65 6.85 8.00
CA ILE A 127 7.91 5.43 8.27
C ILE A 127 8.85 4.86 7.21
N GLY A 128 8.61 5.16 5.92
CA GLY A 128 9.47 4.69 4.83
C GLY A 128 10.93 5.18 4.94
N TYR A 129 11.16 6.39 5.45
CA TYR A 129 12.52 6.88 5.72
C TYR A 129 13.20 6.09 6.84
N GLN A 130 12.48 5.80 7.93
CA GLN A 130 13.01 5.02 9.04
C GLN A 130 13.32 3.57 8.63
N ASP A 131 12.40 2.94 7.89
CA ASP A 131 12.59 1.59 7.37
C ASP A 131 13.80 1.52 6.44
N THR A 132 14.02 2.54 5.60
CA THR A 132 15.21 2.57 4.73
C THR A 132 16.51 2.65 5.54
N GLN A 133 16.54 3.42 6.64
CA GLN A 133 17.71 3.49 7.52
C GLN A 133 17.96 2.17 8.24
N ALA A 134 16.91 1.56 8.80
CA ALA A 134 17.01 0.25 9.44
C ALA A 134 17.48 -0.83 8.44
N ASN A 135 16.96 -0.82 7.21
CA ASN A 135 17.40 -1.72 6.15
C ASN A 135 18.86 -1.49 5.73
N LEU A 136 19.36 -0.25 5.75
CA LEU A 136 20.77 0.04 5.48
C LEU A 136 21.69 -0.50 6.58
N GLU A 137 21.28 -0.38 7.84
CA GLU A 137 22.01 -0.96 8.98
C GLU A 137 21.99 -2.49 8.92
N ILE A 138 20.83 -3.10 8.69
CA ILE A 138 20.68 -4.55 8.49
C ILE A 138 21.52 -5.01 7.31
N ALA A 139 21.55 -4.29 6.18
CA ALA A 139 22.36 -4.65 5.03
C ALA A 139 23.87 -4.58 5.33
N LYS A 140 24.30 -3.61 6.16
CA LYS A 140 25.68 -3.48 6.62
C LYS A 140 26.07 -4.66 7.51
N ASP A 141 25.22 -5.03 8.45
CA ASP A 141 25.47 -6.15 9.37
C ASP A 141 25.38 -7.50 8.64
N THR A 142 24.42 -7.66 7.73
CA THR A 142 24.29 -8.82 6.83
C THR A 142 25.53 -9.00 5.97
N ARG A 143 26.19 -7.91 5.55
CA ARG A 143 27.45 -7.99 4.81
C ARG A 143 28.58 -8.58 5.67
N GLN A 144 28.60 -8.28 6.96
CA GLN A 144 29.56 -8.86 7.90
C GLN A 144 29.22 -10.32 8.23
N ASP A 145 27.95 -10.64 8.43
CA ASP A 145 27.46 -12.01 8.63
C ASP A 145 27.76 -12.90 7.40
N SER A 146 27.60 -12.37 6.19
CA SER A 146 28.02 -13.02 4.95
C SER A 146 29.52 -13.36 4.91
N SER A 147 30.36 -12.60 5.63
CA SER A 147 31.79 -12.93 5.77
C SER A 147 32.02 -14.11 6.70
N GLN A 148 31.21 -14.23 7.77
CA GLN A 148 31.24 -15.36 8.69
C GLN A 148 30.75 -16.64 8.01
N MET A 149 29.63 -16.55 7.27
CA MET A 149 29.08 -17.66 6.48
C MET A 149 30.10 -18.24 5.49
N ARG A 150 30.89 -17.36 4.84
CA ARG A 150 31.95 -17.78 3.92
C ARG A 150 33.13 -18.45 4.61
N SER A 151 33.38 -18.15 5.88
CA SER A 151 34.46 -18.77 6.67
C SER A 151 34.10 -20.20 7.08
N ILE A 152 32.83 -20.45 7.45
CA ILE A 152 32.33 -21.79 7.75
C ILE A 152 32.38 -22.68 6.50
N ALA A 153 31.92 -22.18 5.36
CA ALA A 153 31.97 -22.90 4.08
C ALA A 153 33.42 -23.21 3.64
N PHE A 154 34.37 -22.34 3.96
CA PHE A 154 35.78 -22.60 3.71
C PHE A 154 36.33 -23.73 4.58
N LEU A 155 35.94 -23.78 5.85
CA LEU A 155 36.29 -24.86 6.76
C LEU A 155 35.79 -26.21 6.22
N THR A 156 34.53 -26.29 5.78
CA THR A 156 33.98 -27.55 5.24
C THR A 156 34.68 -27.97 3.96
N MET A 157 35.02 -27.02 3.08
CA MET A 157 35.78 -27.28 1.84
C MET A 157 37.20 -27.80 2.11
N LEU A 158 37.80 -27.44 3.24
CA LEU A 158 39.10 -27.96 3.70
C LEU A 158 38.98 -29.30 4.44
N PHE A 159 37.97 -29.46 5.29
CA PHE A 159 37.78 -30.68 6.08
C PHE A 159 37.42 -31.88 5.22
N LEU A 160 36.65 -31.69 4.15
CA LEU A 160 36.25 -32.78 3.24
C LEU A 160 37.47 -33.52 2.61
N PRO A 161 38.43 -32.83 1.97
CA PRO A 161 39.62 -33.48 1.42
C PRO A 161 40.59 -33.98 2.50
N ALA A 162 40.72 -33.26 3.63
CA ALA A 162 41.57 -33.69 4.73
C ALA A 162 41.06 -35.00 5.37
N THR A 163 39.74 -35.11 5.57
CA THR A 163 39.10 -36.30 6.12
C THR A 163 39.21 -37.47 5.16
N PHE A 164 39.06 -37.23 3.84
CA PHE A 164 39.29 -38.27 2.83
C PHE A 164 40.71 -38.84 2.91
N ILE A 165 41.72 -37.99 3.06
CA ILE A 165 43.11 -38.41 3.24
C ILE A 165 43.29 -39.21 4.55
N ALA A 166 42.69 -38.76 5.65
CA ALA A 166 42.75 -39.45 6.93
C ALA A 166 42.11 -40.85 6.87
N SER A 167 40.93 -40.97 6.25
CA SER A 167 40.28 -42.27 6.01
C SER A 167 41.10 -43.17 5.09
N PHE A 168 41.69 -42.61 4.03
CA PHE A 168 42.52 -43.38 3.10
C PHE A 168 43.80 -43.92 3.77
N PHE A 169 44.40 -43.12 4.67
CA PHE A 169 45.52 -43.56 5.51
C PHE A 169 45.06 -44.60 6.54
N SER A 170 43.89 -44.43 7.15
CA SER A 170 43.33 -45.38 8.11
C SER A 170 43.09 -46.78 7.51
N THR A 171 42.82 -46.87 6.21
CA THR A 171 42.59 -48.16 5.53
C THR A 171 43.83 -48.70 4.81
N SER A 172 44.66 -47.85 4.21
CA SER A 172 45.83 -48.29 3.43
C SER A 172 47.11 -48.46 4.24
N PHE A 173 47.26 -47.80 5.40
CA PHE A 173 48.51 -47.82 6.18
C PHE A 173 48.54 -48.86 7.31
N PHE A 174 47.40 -49.43 7.71
CA PHE A 174 47.30 -50.42 8.80
C PHE A 174 47.14 -51.88 8.30
N ASN A 175 47.94 -52.31 7.33
CA ASN A 175 48.11 -53.75 7.07
C ASN A 175 49.48 -54.24 7.56
N PHE A 176 49.57 -54.46 8.88
CA PHE A 176 50.68 -55.15 9.53
C PHE A 176 50.54 -56.68 9.33
N GLN A 177 50.76 -57.19 8.11
CA GLN A 177 51.03 -58.62 7.90
C GLN A 177 52.51 -58.83 7.57
N PRO A 178 53.34 -59.23 8.56
CA PRO A 178 54.74 -59.55 8.32
C PRO A 178 54.85 -61.00 7.87
N THR A 179 54.98 -61.23 6.56
CA THR A 179 55.41 -62.53 6.04
C THR A 179 56.52 -62.33 5.02
N GLY A 180 57.76 -62.29 5.50
CA GLY A 180 58.96 -62.34 4.67
C GLY A 180 59.75 -61.03 4.66
N SER A 181 61.03 -61.17 4.95
CA SER A 181 62.05 -60.15 5.15
C SER A 181 62.47 -59.42 3.87
N GLU A 182 61.61 -58.55 3.33
CA GLU A 182 62.05 -57.44 2.48
C GLU A 182 61.31 -56.15 2.84
N SER A 183 62.06 -55.06 2.85
CA SER A 183 61.68 -53.73 3.33
C SER A 183 60.27 -53.28 2.90
N VAL A 184 59.35 -53.27 3.87
CA VAL A 184 57.93 -52.89 3.74
C VAL A 184 57.75 -51.37 3.65
N LEU A 185 58.58 -50.69 2.87
CA LEU A 185 58.43 -49.27 2.56
C LEU A 185 58.21 -49.13 1.07
N SER A 186 56.95 -49.24 0.66
CA SER A 186 56.55 -49.01 -0.73
C SER A 186 57.04 -47.62 -1.17
N PRO A 187 57.83 -47.50 -2.26
CA PRO A 187 58.45 -46.24 -2.71
C PRO A 187 57.46 -45.12 -3.07
N TYR A 188 56.15 -45.35 -3.00
CA TYR A 188 55.09 -44.37 -3.19
C TYR A 188 54.78 -43.49 -1.96
N ILE A 189 55.43 -43.72 -0.81
CA ILE A 189 55.23 -42.90 0.40
C ILE A 189 55.52 -41.41 0.18
N TRP A 190 56.34 -41.09 -0.84
CA TRP A 190 56.71 -39.72 -1.19
C TRP A 190 55.59 -38.95 -1.90
N ILE A 191 54.62 -39.64 -2.52
CA ILE A 191 53.46 -39.00 -3.17
C ILE A 191 52.53 -38.34 -2.14
N TYR A 192 52.51 -38.86 -0.91
CA TYR A 192 51.64 -38.40 0.18
C TYR A 192 51.95 -36.98 0.67
N PRO A 193 53.18 -36.65 1.10
CA PRO A 193 53.50 -35.29 1.51
C PRO A 193 53.31 -34.30 0.36
N VAL A 194 53.52 -34.73 -0.89
CA VAL A 194 53.26 -33.92 -2.09
C VAL A 194 51.78 -33.58 -2.20
N VAL A 195 50.88 -34.57 -2.07
CA VAL A 195 49.42 -34.34 -2.13
C VAL A 195 48.94 -33.45 -0.97
N THR A 196 49.44 -33.66 0.25
CA THR A 196 49.11 -32.80 1.39
C THR A 196 49.56 -31.35 1.16
N PHE A 197 50.75 -31.16 0.56
CA PHE A 197 51.27 -29.84 0.22
C PHE A 197 50.44 -29.17 -0.88
N ILE A 198 50.02 -29.93 -1.91
CA ILE A 198 49.15 -29.45 -2.99
C ILE A 198 47.81 -28.96 -2.42
N ILE A 199 47.18 -29.71 -1.52
CA ILE A 199 45.90 -29.31 -0.92
C ILE A 199 46.05 -28.07 -0.03
N THR A 200 47.12 -28.03 0.78
CA THR A 200 47.44 -26.85 1.61
C THR A 200 47.69 -25.61 0.75
N ALA A 201 48.46 -25.76 -0.33
CA ALA A 201 48.71 -24.70 -1.30
C ALA A 201 47.43 -24.28 -2.03
N MET A 202 46.54 -25.21 -2.35
CA MET A 202 45.28 -24.91 -3.02
C MET A 202 44.33 -24.11 -2.12
N VAL A 203 44.27 -24.45 -0.83
CA VAL A 203 43.49 -23.73 0.19
C VAL A 203 44.03 -22.31 0.39
N MET A 204 45.35 -22.18 0.50
CA MET A 204 46.04 -20.90 0.65
C MET A 204 45.93 -20.02 -0.60
N ALA A 205 46.03 -20.63 -1.79
CA ALA A 205 45.79 -19.98 -3.08
C ALA A 205 44.33 -19.53 -3.21
N CYS A 206 43.37 -20.37 -2.84
CA CYS A 206 41.95 -20.04 -2.84
C CYS A 206 41.69 -18.84 -1.93
N TRP A 207 42.22 -18.84 -0.70
CA TRP A 207 42.15 -17.70 0.21
C TRP A 207 42.74 -16.42 -0.39
N TYR A 208 43.96 -16.51 -0.92
CA TYR A 208 44.65 -15.36 -1.53
C TYR A 208 43.90 -14.83 -2.75
N PHE A 209 43.33 -15.71 -3.58
CA PHE A 209 42.57 -15.34 -4.77
C PHE A 209 41.22 -14.71 -4.43
N PHE A 210 40.51 -15.26 -3.43
CA PHE A 210 39.25 -14.67 -2.93
C PHE A 210 39.50 -13.31 -2.28
N THR A 211 40.58 -13.14 -1.52
CA THR A 211 40.91 -11.86 -0.89
C THR A 211 41.37 -10.82 -1.91
N LYS A 212 42.18 -11.23 -2.90
CA LYS A 212 42.70 -10.33 -3.95
C LYS A 212 41.62 -9.92 -4.96
N ARG A 213 40.75 -10.84 -5.39
CA ARG A 213 39.62 -10.52 -6.28
C ARG A 213 38.65 -9.52 -5.65
N ARG A 214 38.43 -9.58 -4.33
CA ARG A 214 37.58 -8.59 -3.65
C ARG A 214 38.19 -7.19 -3.66
N ARG A 215 39.52 -7.05 -3.50
CA ARG A 215 40.19 -5.74 -3.64
C ARG A 215 40.06 -5.16 -5.04
N SER A 216 40.17 -5.99 -6.09
CA SER A 216 40.04 -5.54 -7.48
C SER A 216 38.64 -5.03 -7.83
N GLN A 217 37.58 -5.59 -7.24
CA GLN A 217 36.22 -5.13 -7.51
C GLN A 217 35.86 -3.82 -6.79
N VAL A 218 36.37 -3.62 -5.57
CA VAL A 218 36.17 -2.36 -4.83
C VAL A 218 36.89 -1.19 -5.51
N LEU A 219 38.08 -1.42 -6.09
CA LEU A 219 38.83 -0.39 -6.82
C LEU A 219 38.20 -0.03 -8.17
N ARG A 220 37.64 -1.01 -8.90
CA ARG A 220 36.90 -0.74 -10.15
C ARG A 220 35.59 0.00 -9.92
N ALA A 221 34.86 -0.32 -8.85
CA ALA A 221 33.65 0.41 -8.50
C ALA A 221 33.96 1.87 -8.13
N LYS A 222 35.08 2.12 -7.44
CA LYS A 222 35.52 3.47 -7.08
C LYS A 222 35.97 4.29 -8.29
N SER A 223 36.69 3.68 -9.24
CA SER A 223 37.09 4.37 -10.48
C SER A 223 35.94 4.70 -11.42
N VAL A 224 34.85 3.91 -11.42
CA VAL A 224 33.66 4.20 -12.22
C VAL A 224 32.88 5.39 -11.64
N VAL A 225 32.70 5.42 -10.31
CA VAL A 225 32.00 6.51 -9.63
C VAL A 225 32.78 7.83 -9.69
N ASP A 226 34.11 7.80 -9.55
CA ASP A 226 34.94 9.01 -9.67
C ASP A 226 35.00 9.52 -11.12
N GLY A 227 34.86 8.65 -12.12
CA GLY A 227 34.77 9.05 -13.52
C GLY A 227 33.44 9.73 -13.88
N GLU A 228 32.33 9.31 -13.26
CA GLU A 228 31.02 9.94 -13.44
C GLU A 228 30.93 11.33 -12.79
N LYS A 229 31.72 11.59 -11.74
CA LYS A 229 31.75 12.91 -11.07
C LYS A 229 32.62 13.96 -11.78
N LEU A 230 33.38 13.56 -12.80
CA LEU A 230 34.30 14.43 -13.55
C LEU A 230 33.79 14.76 -14.96
N LEU A 231 32.61 14.26 -15.34
CA LEU A 231 31.86 14.61 -16.55
C LEU A 231 30.65 15.47 -16.19
#